data_AF-A0A9D8QTG5-F1
#
_entry.id   AF-A0A9D8QTG5-F1
#
_cell.length_a   1.000
_cell.length_b   1.000
_cell.length_c   1.000
_cell.angle_alpha   90.00
_cell.angle_beta   90.00
_cell.angle_gamma   90.00
#
_symmetry.space_group_name_H-M   'P 1'
#
loop_
_entity.id
_entity.type
_entity.pdbx_description
1 polymer ?
#
loop_
_entity_poly.entity_id
_entity_poly.type
_entity_poly.pdbx_seq_one_letter_code
_entity_poly.pdbx_strand_id
1 'polypeptide(L)'
;GKAHPADGAGQGLIKKIYEISQRPEFLGKIIFLEDYDFLLARRLVSGVDIWMNTPTRPLEASGTSGEKAEMNGVVNLSVLDGWWLEGYREGAGWALTEKRTYQNQAYQDRLDAATIYGLLENEIIPLYYKKNKKGYSEGWIKVVKNSIAQIAPHYTMKRQLDDYYSKFYCKEAARFKEIAADGYRLAKNIAQWKETVAERWDAINVVSAEWEIPAAGAETGRKYKIRYVINEQGLDDAIGLELVNIHADKNGEEHVFSKMPLKVVGREGNNYVFEGTMEPDHSGIFKSAVRMYPKNDLLPHRQDFCYVKWLELPF
;
A
#
# COMPACT_ATOMS: atom_id res chain seq x y z
N GLY A 1 4.57 -14.77 24.25
CA GLY A 1 5.50 -14.12 23.31
C GLY A 1 6.78 -13.76 24.03
N LYS A 2 7.85 -13.39 23.31
CA LYS A 2 9.14 -13.02 23.90
C LYS A 2 9.36 -11.52 23.71
N ALA A 3 9.71 -10.80 24.77
CA ALA A 3 10.20 -9.43 24.65
C ALA A 3 11.68 -9.44 24.29
N HIS A 4 12.13 -8.46 23.50
CA HIS A 4 13.55 -8.31 23.22
C HIS A 4 14.31 -8.01 24.54
N PRO A 5 15.57 -8.48 24.72
CA PRO A 5 16.33 -8.22 25.95
C PRO A 5 16.48 -6.73 26.30
N ALA A 6 16.48 -5.85 25.30
CA ALA A 6 16.54 -4.40 25.48
C ALA A 6 15.16 -3.71 25.65
N ASP A 7 14.05 -4.45 25.51
CA ASP A 7 12.70 -3.90 25.64
C ASP A 7 12.20 -4.03 27.09
N GLY A 8 12.66 -3.10 27.94
CA GLY A 8 12.27 -3.07 29.35
C GLY A 8 10.77 -2.86 29.57
N ALA A 9 10.10 -2.12 28.68
CA ALA A 9 8.66 -1.89 28.75
C ALA A 9 7.88 -3.18 28.46
N GLY A 10 8.26 -3.91 27.40
CA GLY A 10 7.67 -5.21 27.07
C GLY A 10 7.90 -6.26 28.15
N GLN A 11 9.10 -6.30 28.75
CA GLN A 11 9.39 -7.16 29.89
C GLN A 11 8.52 -6.82 31.11
N GLY A 12 8.35 -5.53 31.41
CA GLY A 12 7.47 -5.07 32.48
C GLY A 12 6.00 -5.45 32.26
N LEU A 13 5.52 -5.37 31.01
CA LEU A 13 4.17 -5.80 30.65
C LEU A 13 3.97 -7.31 30.82
N ILE A 14 4.93 -8.13 30.36
CA ILE A 14 4.91 -9.59 30.54
C ILE A 14 4.84 -9.94 32.03
N LYS A 15 5.68 -9.29 32.85
CA LYS A 15 5.68 -9.48 34.31
C LYS A 15 4.31 -9.17 34.92
N LYS A 16 3.72 -8.04 34.53
CA LYS A 16 2.38 -7.64 35.02
C LYS A 16 1.29 -8.65 34.62
N ILE A 17 1.32 -9.17 33.39
CA ILE A 17 0.36 -10.20 32.94
C ILE A 17 0.53 -11.48 33.75
N TYR A 18 1.77 -11.91 33.98
CA TYR A 18 2.07 -13.08 34.81
C TYR A 18 1.55 -12.90 36.23
N GLU A 19 1.84 -11.77 36.89
CA GLU A 19 1.34 -11.46 38.24
C GLU A 19 -0.20 -11.45 38.32
N ILE A 20 -0.89 -10.94 37.30
CA ILE A 20 -2.36 -10.99 37.21
C ILE A 20 -2.85 -12.44 37.08
N SER A 21 -2.19 -13.26 36.26
CA SER A 21 -2.57 -14.67 36.09
C SER A 21 -2.50 -15.49 37.38
N GLN A 22 -1.66 -15.08 38.34
CA GLN A 22 -1.48 -15.74 39.63
C GLN A 22 -2.52 -15.32 40.70
N ARG A 23 -3.40 -14.36 40.41
CA ARG A 23 -4.43 -13.95 41.37
C ARG A 23 -5.50 -15.04 41.55
N PRO A 24 -6.03 -15.23 42.77
CA PRO A 24 -7.00 -16.31 43.05
C PRO A 24 -8.21 -16.34 42.09
N GLU A 25 -8.71 -15.18 41.67
CA GLU A 25 -9.87 -15.06 40.78
C GLU A 25 -9.59 -15.50 39.33
N PHE A 26 -8.33 -15.52 38.91
CA PHE A 26 -7.86 -15.82 37.54
C PHE A 26 -7.11 -17.14 37.42
N LEU A 27 -6.81 -17.80 38.55
CA LEU A 27 -6.13 -19.08 38.56
C LEU A 27 -6.91 -20.12 37.74
N GLY A 28 -6.23 -20.74 36.78
CA GLY A 28 -6.82 -21.71 35.85
C GLY A 28 -7.66 -21.11 34.72
N LYS A 29 -7.81 -19.78 34.65
CA LYS A 29 -8.53 -19.06 33.58
C LYS A 29 -7.60 -18.28 32.66
N ILE A 30 -6.52 -17.71 33.22
CA ILE A 30 -5.46 -17.04 32.48
C ILE A 30 -4.22 -17.91 32.57
N ILE A 31 -3.74 -18.40 31.43
CA ILE A 31 -2.55 -19.25 31.35
C ILE A 31 -1.49 -18.49 30.57
N PHE A 32 -0.35 -18.23 31.20
CA PHE A 32 0.82 -17.69 30.51
C PHE A 32 1.61 -18.83 29.89
N LEU A 33 1.84 -18.76 28.58
CA LEU A 33 2.61 -19.77 27.85
C LEU A 33 4.02 -19.25 27.56
N GLU A 34 4.98 -19.88 28.22
CA GLU A 34 6.40 -19.59 28.10
C GLU A 34 6.96 -20.13 26.79
N ASP A 35 8.07 -19.53 26.34
CA ASP A 35 8.87 -20.03 25.21
C ASP A 35 8.10 -20.37 23.94
N TYR A 36 7.22 -19.48 23.51
CA TYR A 36 6.51 -19.61 22.23
C TYR A 36 7.47 -19.87 21.07
N ASP A 37 7.29 -21.04 20.45
CA ASP A 37 8.05 -21.54 19.32
C ASP A 37 7.09 -22.16 18.27
N PHE A 38 7.64 -22.75 17.22
CA PHE A 38 6.83 -23.37 16.17
C PHE A 38 6.01 -24.57 16.64
N LEU A 39 6.49 -25.34 17.61
CA LEU A 39 5.78 -26.52 18.11
C LEU A 39 4.57 -26.11 18.95
N LEU A 40 4.73 -25.11 19.82
CA LEU A 40 3.64 -24.53 20.58
C LEU A 40 2.66 -23.80 19.67
N ALA A 41 3.17 -23.02 18.70
CA ALA A 41 2.34 -22.36 17.70
C ALA A 41 1.41 -23.34 16.99
N ARG A 42 1.95 -24.49 16.53
CA ARG A 42 1.17 -25.54 15.88
C ARG A 42 0.02 -26.05 16.74
N ARG A 43 0.23 -26.23 18.04
CA ARG A 43 -0.83 -26.69 18.97
C ARG A 43 -1.87 -25.61 19.21
N LEU A 44 -1.44 -24.36 19.37
CA LEU A 44 -2.31 -23.22 19.64
C LEU A 44 -3.23 -22.92 18.46
N VAL A 45 -2.68 -22.78 17.26
CA VAL A 45 -3.48 -22.44 16.07
C VAL A 45 -4.52 -23.51 15.73
N SER A 46 -4.35 -24.75 16.19
CA SER A 46 -5.34 -25.83 16.00
C SER A 46 -6.27 -26.03 17.20
N GLY A 47 -6.05 -25.35 18.32
CA GLY A 47 -6.67 -25.67 19.61
C GLY A 47 -7.45 -24.54 20.26
N VAL A 48 -7.31 -23.31 19.78
CA VAL A 48 -8.07 -22.16 20.30
C VAL A 48 -9.31 -21.90 19.46
N ASP A 49 -10.34 -21.33 20.08
CA ASP A 49 -11.56 -20.92 19.37
C ASP A 49 -11.43 -19.53 18.73
N ILE A 50 -10.69 -18.62 19.39
CA ILE A 50 -10.46 -17.25 18.93
C ILE A 50 -8.97 -16.95 18.90
N TRP A 51 -8.50 -16.43 17.77
CA TRP A 51 -7.19 -15.80 17.63
C TRP A 51 -7.35 -14.28 17.74
N MET A 52 -6.77 -13.69 18.78
CA MET A 52 -6.92 -12.26 19.05
C MET A 52 -5.59 -11.52 18.86
N ASN A 53 -5.62 -10.46 18.05
CA ASN A 53 -4.50 -9.54 17.87
C ASN A 53 -4.99 -8.09 17.89
N THR A 54 -4.34 -7.26 18.70
CA THR A 54 -4.74 -5.86 18.93
C THR A 54 -3.57 -4.92 18.62
N PRO A 55 -3.09 -4.87 17.35
CA PRO A 55 -2.00 -3.98 17.00
C PRO A 55 -2.41 -2.51 17.12
N THR A 56 -1.43 -1.65 17.39
CA THR A 56 -1.64 -0.20 17.29
C THR A 56 -1.72 0.17 15.82
N ARG A 57 -2.84 0.78 15.40
CA ARG A 57 -3.03 1.25 14.02
C ARG A 57 -2.05 2.37 13.66
N PRO A 58 -1.54 2.45 12.42
CA PRO A 58 -1.53 1.45 11.36
C PRO A 58 -0.17 0.72 11.32
N LEU A 59 0.30 0.24 12.48
CA LEU A 59 1.68 -0.23 12.64
C LEU A 59 1.87 -1.71 12.27
N GLU A 60 0.78 -2.45 12.06
CA GLU A 60 0.85 -3.82 11.58
C GLU A 60 0.84 -3.83 10.05
N ALA A 61 1.96 -4.22 9.44
CA ALA A 61 2.02 -4.31 7.97
C ALA A 61 1.15 -5.46 7.42
N SER A 62 1.00 -6.57 8.15
CA SER A 62 0.24 -7.74 7.73
C SER A 62 -0.19 -8.59 8.93
N GLY A 63 0.49 -9.70 9.23
CA GLY A 63 0.23 -10.55 10.39
C GLY A 63 -0.12 -12.00 10.04
N THR A 64 0.89 -12.83 9.77
CA THR A 64 0.67 -14.21 9.29
C THR A 64 0.13 -15.19 10.34
N SER A 65 0.12 -14.84 11.63
CA SER A 65 -0.42 -15.74 12.67
C SER A 65 -1.94 -15.87 12.60
N GLY A 66 -2.64 -14.79 12.25
CA GLY A 66 -4.08 -14.83 12.06
C GLY A 66 -4.46 -15.69 10.85
N GLU A 67 -3.69 -15.60 9.77
CA GLU A 67 -3.84 -16.46 8.58
C GLU A 67 -3.61 -17.95 8.92
N LYS A 68 -2.64 -18.27 9.78
CA LYS A 68 -2.41 -19.66 10.22
C LYS A 68 -3.56 -20.20 11.06
N ALA A 69 -4.11 -19.38 11.96
CA ALA A 69 -5.27 -19.72 12.77
C ALA A 69 -6.50 -19.94 11.87
N GLU A 70 -6.73 -19.03 10.93
CA GLU A 70 -7.81 -19.09 9.93
C GLU A 70 -7.84 -20.43 9.17
N MET A 71 -6.66 -20.93 8.76
CA MET A 71 -6.53 -22.23 8.07
C MET A 71 -6.95 -23.44 8.92
N ASN A 72 -7.03 -23.28 10.24
CA ASN A 72 -7.50 -24.32 11.18
C ASN A 72 -8.98 -24.11 11.58
N GLY A 73 -9.70 -23.18 10.94
CA GLY A 73 -11.07 -22.83 11.31
C GLY A 73 -11.18 -22.04 12.61
N VAL A 74 -10.06 -21.48 13.09
CA VAL A 74 -10.05 -20.56 14.22
C VAL A 74 -10.49 -19.19 13.74
N VAL A 75 -11.39 -18.57 14.51
CA VAL A 75 -11.98 -17.29 14.15
C VAL A 75 -11.13 -16.14 14.69
N ASN A 76 -10.96 -15.08 13.91
CA ASN A 76 -10.16 -13.93 14.32
C ASN A 76 -11.02 -12.82 14.99
N LEU A 77 -10.45 -12.18 16.02
CA LEU A 77 -10.91 -10.93 16.60
C LEU A 77 -9.74 -9.94 16.58
N SER A 78 -9.80 -8.95 15.71
CA SER A 78 -8.66 -8.08 15.46
C SER A 78 -9.05 -6.65 15.13
N VAL A 79 -8.10 -5.74 15.23
CA VAL A 79 -8.20 -4.44 14.57
C VAL A 79 -8.20 -4.62 13.05
N LEU A 80 -8.97 -3.80 12.31
CA LEU A 80 -8.84 -3.65 10.86
C LEU A 80 -7.53 -2.92 10.52
N ASP A 81 -6.44 -3.67 10.66
CA ASP A 81 -5.07 -3.29 10.33
C ASP A 81 -4.33 -4.53 9.81
N GLY A 82 -3.25 -4.33 9.07
CA GLY A 82 -2.50 -5.41 8.43
C GLY A 82 -3.39 -6.35 7.59
N TRP A 83 -3.21 -7.66 7.74
CA TRP A 83 -3.91 -8.67 6.93
C TRP A 83 -5.41 -8.69 7.19
N TRP A 84 -5.84 -8.32 8.41
CA TRP A 84 -7.24 -8.38 8.81
C TRP A 84 -8.07 -7.26 8.16
N LEU A 85 -7.44 -6.13 7.82
CA LEU A 85 -8.06 -5.08 7.02
C LEU A 85 -8.53 -5.62 5.65
N GLU A 86 -7.72 -6.46 5.01
CA GLU A 86 -8.06 -7.11 3.74
C GLU A 86 -8.98 -8.33 3.92
N GLY A 87 -8.77 -9.07 5.01
CA GLY A 87 -9.33 -10.41 5.22
C GLY A 87 -10.70 -10.42 5.87
N TYR A 88 -11.05 -9.39 6.64
CA TYR A 88 -12.31 -9.34 7.36
C TYR A 88 -13.52 -9.51 6.43
N ARG A 89 -14.43 -10.41 6.83
CA ARG A 89 -15.75 -10.58 6.22
C ARG A 89 -16.79 -10.57 7.33
N GLU A 90 -17.88 -9.85 7.13
CA GLU A 90 -18.98 -9.82 8.09
C GLU A 90 -19.52 -11.23 8.34
N GLY A 91 -19.65 -11.61 9.62
CA GLY A 91 -20.10 -12.95 10.01
C GLY A 91 -19.05 -14.04 9.84
N ALA A 92 -17.78 -13.69 9.64
CA ALA A 92 -16.61 -14.59 9.57
C ALA A 92 -15.51 -14.19 10.57
N GLY A 93 -15.89 -13.52 11.66
CA GLY A 93 -15.00 -13.00 12.68
C GLY A 93 -15.44 -11.63 13.16
N TRP A 94 -14.60 -11.00 13.96
CA TRP A 94 -14.90 -9.72 14.59
C TRP A 94 -13.77 -8.73 14.39
N ALA A 95 -14.13 -7.45 14.36
CA ALA A 95 -13.24 -6.39 13.97
C ALA A 95 -13.40 -5.14 14.84
N LEU A 96 -12.29 -4.51 15.21
CA LEU A 96 -12.26 -3.11 15.64
C LEU A 96 -12.05 -2.20 14.44
N THR A 97 -12.48 -0.94 14.52
CA THR A 97 -12.47 -0.01 13.38
C THR A 97 -11.07 0.19 12.78
N GLU A 98 -11.00 0.47 11.48
CA GLU A 98 -9.74 0.80 10.77
C GLU A 98 -9.17 2.13 11.26
N LYS A 99 -10.03 3.15 11.40
CA LYS A 99 -9.62 4.49 11.80
C LYS A 99 -9.70 4.66 13.31
N ARG A 100 -8.76 5.44 13.83
CA ARG A 100 -8.76 5.90 15.22
C ARG A 100 -9.84 6.95 15.43
N THR A 101 -10.46 6.92 16.60
CA THR A 101 -11.36 7.99 17.06
C THR A 101 -10.58 9.06 17.81
N TYR A 102 -9.53 8.68 18.54
CA TYR A 102 -8.74 9.59 19.36
C TYR A 102 -7.27 9.65 18.93
N GLN A 103 -6.71 10.86 18.90
CA GLN A 103 -5.27 11.08 18.74
C GLN A 103 -4.50 10.62 19.98
N ASN A 104 -5.06 10.80 21.18
CA ASN A 104 -4.46 10.32 22.42
C ASN A 104 -4.52 8.78 22.51
N GLN A 105 -3.37 8.13 22.66
CA GLN A 105 -3.28 6.66 22.70
C GLN A 105 -4.05 6.04 23.87
N ALA A 106 -3.94 6.61 25.08
CA ALA A 106 -4.62 6.05 26.25
C ALA A 106 -6.14 6.11 26.14
N TYR A 107 -6.70 7.13 25.47
CA TYR A 107 -8.13 7.20 25.19
C TYR A 107 -8.55 6.20 24.11
N GLN A 108 -7.72 6.02 23.08
CA GLN A 108 -7.95 4.99 22.06
C GLN A 108 -7.92 3.59 22.68
N ASP A 109 -6.95 3.28 23.54
CA ASP A 109 -6.85 1.98 24.22
C ASP A 109 -8.06 1.68 25.11
N ARG A 110 -8.58 2.70 25.81
CA ARG A 110 -9.80 2.55 26.64
C ARG A 110 -11.03 2.29 25.79
N LEU A 111 -11.16 2.98 24.65
CA LEU A 111 -12.25 2.76 23.72
C LEU A 111 -12.17 1.34 23.13
N ASP A 112 -11.01 0.95 22.61
CA ASP A 112 -10.81 -0.38 22.02
C ASP A 112 -11.06 -1.49 23.05
N ALA A 113 -10.58 -1.32 24.29
CA ALA A 113 -10.87 -2.27 25.36
C ALA A 113 -12.37 -2.38 25.67
N ALA A 114 -13.08 -1.25 25.75
CA ALA A 114 -14.53 -1.25 25.96
C ALA A 114 -15.27 -1.94 24.80
N THR A 115 -14.84 -1.72 23.56
CA THR A 115 -15.39 -2.40 22.38
C THR A 115 -15.12 -3.90 22.41
N ILE A 116 -13.90 -4.33 22.74
CA ILE A 116 -13.56 -5.75 22.89
C ILE A 116 -14.44 -6.41 23.95
N TYR A 117 -14.57 -5.80 25.13
CA TYR A 117 -15.43 -6.35 26.19
C TYR A 117 -16.90 -6.40 25.76
N GLY A 118 -17.39 -5.36 25.06
CA GLY A 118 -18.74 -5.34 24.51
C GLY A 118 -18.99 -6.47 23.50
N LEU A 119 -18.06 -6.71 22.58
CA LEU A 119 -18.13 -7.81 21.60
C LEU A 119 -18.10 -9.17 22.31
N LEU A 120 -17.24 -9.34 23.31
CA LEU A 120 -17.16 -10.58 24.08
C LEU A 120 -18.46 -10.86 24.83
N GLU A 121 -18.95 -9.89 25.59
CA GLU A 121 -20.11 -10.04 26.47
C GLU A 121 -21.42 -10.21 25.71
N ASN A 122 -21.65 -9.43 24.65
CA ASN A 122 -22.95 -9.35 24.00
C ASN A 122 -23.08 -10.22 22.75
N GLU A 123 -21.97 -10.58 22.10
CA GLU A 123 -21.99 -11.31 20.83
C GLU A 123 -21.27 -12.65 20.92
N ILE A 124 -19.96 -12.62 21.17
CA ILE A 124 -19.07 -13.78 21.03
C ILE A 124 -19.38 -14.87 22.06
N ILE A 125 -19.37 -14.53 23.35
CA ILE A 125 -19.58 -15.50 24.45
C ILE A 125 -21.01 -16.07 24.37
N PRO A 126 -22.09 -15.26 24.23
CA PRO A 126 -23.43 -15.79 24.05
C PRO A 126 -23.56 -16.70 22.83
N LEU A 127 -22.96 -16.33 21.68
CA LEU A 127 -22.97 -17.14 20.47
C LEU A 127 -22.28 -18.49 20.69
N TYR A 128 -21.09 -18.50 21.29
CA TYR A 128 -20.31 -19.71 21.54
C TYR A 128 -21.05 -20.68 22.48
N TYR A 129 -21.60 -20.18 23.58
CA TYR A 129 -22.26 -21.01 24.59
C TYR A 129 -23.72 -21.36 24.30
N LYS A 130 -24.33 -20.82 23.23
CA LYS A 130 -25.68 -21.20 22.74
C LYS A 130 -25.68 -22.59 22.10
N LYS A 131 -25.31 -23.60 22.89
CA LYS A 131 -25.18 -24.99 22.48
C LYS A 131 -26.57 -25.64 22.35
N ASN A 132 -26.79 -26.35 21.26
CA ASN A 132 -27.99 -27.15 21.04
C ASN A 132 -27.89 -28.49 21.81
N LYS A 133 -28.91 -29.35 21.67
CA LYS A 133 -28.96 -30.68 22.30
C LYS A 133 -27.80 -31.62 21.89
N LYS A 134 -27.09 -31.32 20.80
CA LYS A 134 -25.90 -32.06 20.33
C LYS A 134 -24.59 -31.51 20.89
N GLY A 135 -24.63 -30.47 21.73
CA GLY A 135 -23.47 -29.94 22.45
C GLY A 135 -22.66 -28.87 21.72
N TYR A 136 -23.14 -28.32 20.60
CA TYR A 136 -22.46 -27.25 19.85
C TYR A 136 -23.39 -26.10 19.50
N SER A 137 -22.84 -24.91 19.26
CA SER A 137 -23.59 -23.75 18.77
C SER A 137 -23.64 -23.74 17.25
N GLU A 138 -24.83 -23.82 16.67
CA GLU A 138 -25.01 -23.73 15.21
C GLU A 138 -24.56 -22.38 14.65
N GLY A 139 -24.77 -21.30 15.42
CA GLY A 139 -24.31 -19.97 15.06
C GLY A 139 -22.79 -19.87 15.03
N TRP A 140 -22.10 -20.44 16.03
CA TRP A 140 -20.64 -20.51 16.05
C TRP A 140 -20.09 -21.28 14.84
N ILE A 141 -20.65 -22.46 14.58
CA ILE A 141 -20.26 -23.29 13.42
C ILE A 141 -20.50 -22.55 12.10
N LYS A 142 -21.54 -21.72 12.00
CA LYS A 142 -21.77 -20.87 10.83
C LYS A 142 -20.64 -19.85 10.64
N VAL A 143 -20.18 -19.20 11.72
CA VAL A 143 -19.04 -18.27 11.66
C VAL A 143 -17.77 -18.98 11.18
N VAL A 144 -17.45 -20.13 11.78
CA VAL A 144 -16.29 -20.94 11.36
C VAL A 144 -16.37 -21.33 9.88
N LYS A 145 -17.54 -21.77 9.41
CA LYS A 145 -17.75 -22.11 7.99
C LYS A 145 -17.56 -20.90 7.07
N ASN A 146 -18.04 -19.72 7.48
CA ASN A 146 -17.85 -18.49 6.70
C ASN A 146 -16.37 -18.10 6.65
N SER A 147 -15.66 -18.20 7.77
CA SER A 147 -14.20 -18.01 7.87
C SER A 147 -13.48 -18.84 6.80
N ILE A 148 -13.67 -20.16 6.85
CA ILE A 148 -13.01 -21.10 5.93
C ILE A 148 -13.44 -20.88 4.47
N ALA A 149 -14.72 -20.60 4.21
CA ALA A 149 -15.22 -20.49 2.84
C ALA A 149 -14.87 -19.17 2.16
N GLN A 150 -14.82 -18.06 2.92
CA GLN A 150 -14.73 -16.71 2.37
C GLN A 150 -13.38 -16.04 2.59
N ILE A 151 -12.57 -16.51 3.55
CA ILE A 151 -11.27 -15.92 3.89
C ILE A 151 -10.15 -16.85 3.46
N ALA A 152 -10.09 -18.06 4.02
CA ALA A 152 -8.95 -18.98 3.84
C ALA A 152 -8.44 -19.17 2.39
N PRO A 153 -9.29 -19.28 1.34
CA PRO A 153 -8.81 -19.48 -0.04
C PRO A 153 -7.94 -18.32 -0.57
N HIS A 154 -8.10 -17.12 -0.03
CA HIS A 154 -7.40 -15.92 -0.46
C HIS A 154 -6.02 -15.74 0.20
N TYR A 155 -5.76 -16.43 1.32
CA TYR A 155 -4.55 -16.28 2.13
C TYR A 155 -3.63 -17.50 2.05
N THR A 156 -3.48 -18.06 0.86
CA THR A 156 -2.57 -19.20 0.61
C THR A 156 -1.20 -18.72 0.14
N MET A 157 -0.14 -19.40 0.61
CA MET A 157 1.21 -19.16 0.11
C MET A 157 1.31 -19.38 -1.41
N LYS A 158 0.51 -20.31 -1.96
CA LYS A 158 0.45 -20.52 -3.41
C LYS A 158 0.00 -19.26 -4.15
N ARG A 159 -1.09 -18.62 -3.72
CA ARG A 159 -1.59 -17.39 -4.33
C ARG A 159 -0.54 -16.28 -4.27
N GLN A 160 0.14 -16.14 -3.13
CA GLN A 160 1.25 -15.19 -3.00
C GLN A 160 2.38 -15.50 -4.01
N LEU A 161 2.82 -16.76 -4.08
CA LEU A 161 3.89 -17.15 -5.00
C LEU A 161 3.51 -16.93 -6.46
N ASP A 162 2.28 -17.30 -6.86
CA ASP A 162 1.79 -17.09 -8.22
C ASP A 162 1.80 -15.59 -8.60
N ASP A 163 1.38 -14.72 -7.67
CA ASP A 163 1.45 -13.26 -7.81
C ASP A 163 2.91 -12.79 -7.97
N TYR A 164 3.84 -13.30 -7.16
CA TYR A 164 5.25 -12.93 -7.23
C TYR A 164 5.91 -13.38 -8.54
N TYR A 165 5.63 -14.61 -9.00
CA TYR A 165 6.11 -15.10 -10.29
C TYR A 165 5.59 -14.26 -11.44
N SER A 166 4.29 -13.99 -11.46
CA SER A 166 3.63 -13.25 -12.55
C SER A 166 4.05 -11.77 -12.59
N LYS A 167 4.10 -11.11 -11.43
CA LYS A 167 4.32 -9.66 -11.34
C LYS A 167 5.80 -9.30 -11.37
N PHE A 168 6.69 -10.13 -10.82
CA PHE A 168 8.09 -9.78 -10.61
C PHE A 168 9.04 -10.80 -11.24
N TYR A 169 9.13 -12.03 -10.71
CA TYR A 169 10.24 -12.92 -11.03
C TYR A 169 10.31 -13.34 -12.50
N CYS A 170 9.19 -13.68 -13.14
CA CYS A 170 9.21 -14.08 -14.55
C CYS A 170 9.54 -12.90 -15.47
N LYS A 171 9.06 -11.69 -15.12
CA LYS A 171 9.36 -10.47 -15.88
C LYS A 171 10.83 -10.09 -15.75
N GLU A 172 11.37 -10.12 -14.53
CA GLU A 172 12.78 -9.88 -14.25
C GLU A 172 13.66 -10.91 -14.98
N ALA A 173 13.34 -12.20 -14.90
CA ALA A 173 14.09 -13.25 -15.58
C ALA A 173 14.09 -13.08 -17.11
N ALA A 174 12.95 -12.71 -17.71
CA ALA A 174 12.87 -12.42 -19.14
C ALA A 174 13.75 -11.22 -19.51
N ARG A 175 13.64 -10.12 -18.76
CA ARG A 175 14.42 -8.91 -18.99
C ARG A 175 15.91 -9.12 -18.79
N PHE A 176 16.30 -9.88 -17.77
CA PHE A 176 17.69 -10.23 -17.50
C PHE A 176 18.31 -10.96 -18.69
N LYS A 177 17.60 -11.94 -19.28
CA LYS A 177 18.08 -12.66 -20.48
C LYS A 177 18.34 -11.72 -21.65
N GLU A 178 17.47 -10.75 -21.90
CA GLU A 178 17.66 -9.75 -22.96
C GLU A 178 18.87 -8.85 -22.68
N ILE A 179 19.01 -8.35 -21.45
CA ILE A 179 20.09 -7.44 -21.06
C ILE A 179 21.46 -8.16 -21.09
N ALA A 180 21.51 -9.44 -20.71
CA ALA A 180 22.74 -10.22 -20.64
C ALA A 180 23.21 -10.78 -21.99
N ALA A 181 22.36 -10.77 -23.02
CA ALA A 181 22.67 -11.28 -24.35
C ALA A 181 23.79 -10.45 -25.03
N ASP A 182 24.39 -11.03 -26.08
CA ASP A 182 25.36 -10.37 -26.98
C ASP A 182 26.51 -9.65 -26.25
N GLY A 183 27.06 -10.24 -25.19
CA GLY A 183 28.13 -9.61 -24.40
C GLY A 183 27.68 -8.31 -23.72
N TYR A 184 26.44 -8.29 -23.23
CA TYR A 184 25.80 -7.17 -22.53
C TYR A 184 25.60 -5.91 -23.38
N ARG A 185 25.43 -6.07 -24.70
CA ARG A 185 25.29 -4.94 -25.64
C ARG A 185 24.14 -4.00 -25.25
N LEU A 186 22.98 -4.55 -24.90
CA LEU A 186 21.82 -3.74 -24.47
C LEU A 186 22.14 -2.96 -23.18
N ALA A 187 22.79 -3.59 -22.21
CA ALA A 187 23.20 -2.94 -20.97
C ALA A 187 24.14 -1.75 -21.23
N LYS A 188 25.15 -1.96 -22.08
CA LYS A 188 26.12 -0.92 -22.48
C LYS A 188 25.44 0.26 -23.19
N ASN A 189 24.50 -0.03 -24.09
CA ASN A 189 23.73 1.01 -24.78
C ASN A 189 22.89 1.85 -23.80
N ILE A 190 22.20 1.19 -22.85
CA ILE A 190 21.43 1.89 -21.81
C ILE A 190 22.35 2.75 -20.93
N ALA A 191 23.50 2.21 -20.51
CA ALA A 191 24.47 2.94 -19.69
C ALA A 191 25.01 4.18 -20.43
N GLN A 192 25.47 4.01 -21.66
CA GLN A 192 25.97 5.12 -22.50
C GLN A 192 24.89 6.18 -22.71
N TRP A 193 23.64 5.76 -22.95
CA TRP A 193 22.53 6.69 -23.09
C TRP A 193 22.29 7.47 -21.79
N LYS A 194 22.26 6.80 -20.62
CA LYS A 194 22.10 7.47 -19.32
C LYS A 194 23.21 8.48 -19.06
N GLU A 195 24.46 8.13 -19.34
CA GLU A 195 25.61 9.03 -19.21
C GLU A 195 25.47 10.25 -20.13
N THR A 196 25.15 10.03 -21.41
CA THR A 196 25.00 11.12 -22.39
C THR A 196 23.86 12.07 -22.03
N VAL A 197 22.73 11.55 -21.56
CA VAL A 197 21.61 12.38 -21.11
C VAL A 197 21.96 13.13 -19.83
N ALA A 198 22.60 12.47 -18.86
CA ALA A 198 23.04 13.11 -17.61
C ALA A 198 23.99 14.28 -17.88
N GLU A 199 24.97 14.11 -18.76
CA GLU A 199 25.95 15.14 -19.13
C GLU A 199 25.30 16.39 -19.75
N ARG A 200 24.20 16.22 -20.47
CA ARG A 200 23.54 17.30 -21.22
C ARG A 200 22.28 17.84 -20.53
N TRP A 201 21.81 17.17 -19.48
CA TRP A 201 20.51 17.42 -18.85
C TRP A 201 20.30 18.89 -18.47
N ASP A 202 21.30 19.49 -17.84
CA ASP A 202 21.19 20.87 -17.34
C ASP A 202 21.23 21.91 -18.47
N ALA A 203 21.84 21.57 -19.61
CA ALA A 203 21.89 22.42 -20.79
C ALA A 203 20.58 22.41 -21.60
N ILE A 204 19.69 21.43 -21.38
CA ILE A 204 18.36 21.38 -22.01
C ILE A 204 17.54 22.58 -21.55
N ASN A 205 17.04 23.35 -22.53
CA ASN A 205 16.33 24.60 -22.28
C ASN A 205 15.05 24.71 -23.09
N VAL A 206 14.12 25.48 -22.55
CA VAL A 206 12.85 25.84 -23.19
C VAL A 206 13.14 26.99 -24.15
N VAL A 207 12.91 26.76 -25.44
CA VAL A 207 13.02 27.79 -26.49
C VAL A 207 11.75 28.63 -26.54
N SER A 208 10.59 27.98 -26.45
CA SER A 208 9.30 28.65 -26.30
C SER A 208 8.29 27.79 -25.55
N ALA A 209 7.33 28.44 -24.92
CA ALA A 209 6.20 27.82 -24.24
C ALA A 209 4.94 28.65 -24.50
N GLU A 210 3.88 28.01 -24.93
CA GLU A 210 2.60 28.63 -25.29
C GLU A 210 1.47 27.85 -24.63
N TRP A 211 0.66 28.56 -23.84
CA TRP A 211 -0.54 28.01 -23.21
C TRP A 211 -1.73 28.83 -23.67
N GLU A 212 -2.67 28.20 -24.37
CA GLU A 212 -3.90 28.87 -24.82
C GLU A 212 -4.92 29.07 -23.68
N ILE A 213 -4.47 29.13 -22.42
CA ILE A 213 -5.34 29.30 -21.26
C ILE A 213 -5.49 30.79 -20.93
N PRO A 214 -6.73 31.31 -20.81
CA PRO A 214 -6.96 32.68 -20.37
C PRO A 214 -6.39 32.94 -18.96
N ALA A 215 -5.95 34.17 -18.70
CA ALA A 215 -5.51 34.59 -17.37
C ALA A 215 -6.60 34.42 -16.28
N ALA A 216 -7.88 34.43 -16.68
CA ALA A 216 -9.02 34.17 -15.80
C ALA A 216 -9.17 32.68 -15.40
N GLY A 217 -8.35 31.79 -15.95
CA GLY A 217 -8.40 30.34 -15.72
C GLY A 217 -9.03 29.57 -16.88
N ALA A 218 -9.01 28.24 -16.74
CA ALA A 218 -9.58 27.32 -17.70
C ALA A 218 -11.05 27.00 -17.36
N GLU A 219 -11.89 26.84 -18.38
CA GLU A 219 -13.30 26.47 -18.25
C GLU A 219 -13.50 24.98 -18.46
N THR A 220 -14.37 24.37 -17.65
CA THR A 220 -14.77 22.97 -17.82
C THR A 220 -15.43 22.73 -19.18
N GLY A 221 -15.05 21.64 -19.85
CA GLY A 221 -15.56 21.26 -21.17
C GLY A 221 -14.97 22.04 -22.35
N ARG A 222 -14.03 22.96 -22.10
CA ARG A 222 -13.25 23.62 -23.16
C ARG A 222 -11.88 22.98 -23.32
N LYS A 223 -11.42 22.93 -24.57
CA LYS A 223 -10.10 22.42 -24.94
C LYS A 223 -9.10 23.57 -25.02
N TYR A 224 -7.96 23.37 -24.37
CA TYR A 224 -6.85 24.32 -24.33
C TYR A 224 -5.60 23.62 -24.86
N LYS A 225 -4.92 24.23 -25.83
CA LYS A 225 -3.64 23.68 -26.31
C LYS A 225 -2.49 24.19 -25.46
N ILE A 226 -1.53 23.29 -25.27
CA ILE A 226 -0.25 23.57 -24.63
C ILE A 226 0.83 23.14 -25.60
N ARG A 227 1.77 24.04 -25.88
CA ARG A 227 2.85 23.81 -26.84
C ARG A 227 4.18 24.23 -26.23
N TYR A 228 5.19 23.38 -26.36
CA TYR A 228 6.56 23.64 -25.91
C TYR A 228 7.53 23.35 -27.05
N VAL A 229 8.52 24.21 -27.21
CA VAL A 229 9.70 23.94 -28.04
C VAL A 229 10.89 23.78 -27.11
N ILE A 230 11.48 22.58 -27.07
CA ILE A 230 12.62 22.25 -26.20
C ILE A 230 13.84 22.00 -27.06
N ASN A 231 14.96 22.64 -26.72
CA ASN A 231 16.24 22.31 -27.33
C ASN A 231 16.92 21.19 -26.54
N GLU A 232 16.95 20.00 -27.12
CA GLU A 232 17.49 18.77 -26.51
C GLU A 232 19.02 18.70 -26.48
N GLN A 233 19.73 19.75 -26.90
CA GLN A 233 21.21 19.82 -26.87
C GLN A 233 21.89 18.65 -27.61
N GLY A 234 21.32 18.28 -28.76
CA GLY A 234 21.84 17.20 -29.60
C GLY A 234 21.57 15.81 -29.05
N LEU A 235 20.70 15.66 -28.04
CA LEU A 235 20.04 14.40 -27.75
C LEU A 235 18.98 14.10 -28.83
N ASP A 236 18.54 12.84 -28.90
CA ASP A 236 17.64 12.35 -29.93
C ASP A 236 16.38 11.72 -29.30
N ASP A 237 15.29 12.51 -29.21
CA ASP A 237 14.00 12.12 -28.59
C ASP A 237 14.20 11.51 -27.20
N ALA A 238 15.14 12.08 -26.44
CA ALA A 238 15.59 11.52 -25.17
C ALA A 238 14.78 12.02 -23.98
N ILE A 239 13.79 12.90 -24.19
CA ILE A 239 12.93 13.45 -23.15
C ILE A 239 11.45 13.28 -23.47
N GLY A 240 10.64 13.24 -22.42
CA GLY A 240 9.20 13.40 -22.49
C GLY A 240 8.76 14.59 -21.67
N LEU A 241 7.66 15.22 -22.09
CA LEU A 241 6.96 16.24 -21.30
C LEU A 241 5.61 15.69 -20.85
N GLU A 242 5.19 16.07 -19.63
CA GLU A 242 3.82 15.84 -19.19
C GLU A 242 3.30 16.99 -18.33
N LEU A 243 2.03 17.32 -18.56
CA LEU A 243 1.25 18.21 -17.71
C LEU A 243 0.82 17.44 -16.46
N VAL A 244 1.14 17.98 -15.29
CA VAL A 244 0.72 17.46 -13.99
C VAL A 244 -0.21 18.48 -13.35
N ASN A 245 -1.39 18.00 -12.96
CA ASN A 245 -2.36 18.79 -12.20
C ASN A 245 -2.42 18.25 -10.78
N ILE A 246 -2.38 19.13 -9.79
CA ILE A 246 -2.55 18.80 -8.38
C ILE A 246 -3.76 19.52 -7.79
N HIS A 247 -4.40 18.90 -6.80
CA HIS A 247 -5.57 19.40 -6.08
C HIS A 247 -5.37 19.21 -4.57
N ALA A 248 -5.75 20.20 -3.76
CA ALA A 248 -5.70 20.10 -2.30
C ALA A 248 -6.98 19.47 -1.72
N ASP A 249 -6.87 18.43 -0.91
CA ASP A 249 -8.04 17.80 -0.28
C ASP A 249 -8.69 18.68 0.81
N LYS A 250 -9.71 18.14 1.50
CA LYS A 250 -10.43 18.87 2.56
C LYS A 250 -9.53 19.28 3.75
N ASN A 251 -8.39 18.61 3.93
CA ASN A 251 -7.40 18.89 4.97
C ASN A 251 -6.30 19.84 4.46
N GLY A 252 -6.34 20.24 3.18
CA GLY A 252 -5.32 21.06 2.55
C GLY A 252 -4.10 20.28 2.05
N GLU A 253 -4.12 18.95 2.06
CA GLU A 253 -3.02 18.15 1.52
C GLU A 253 -3.10 18.08 -0.01
N GLU A 254 -1.99 18.39 -0.69
CA GLU A 254 -1.91 18.39 -2.15
C GLU A 254 -1.67 16.99 -2.71
N HIS A 255 -2.54 16.57 -3.63
CA HIS A 255 -2.47 15.28 -4.29
C HIS A 255 -2.37 15.45 -5.81
N VAL A 256 -1.66 14.55 -6.48
CA VAL A 256 -1.67 14.50 -7.94
C VAL A 256 -3.04 14.08 -8.43
N PHE A 257 -3.71 14.98 -9.12
CA PHE A 257 -5.04 14.78 -9.68
C PHE A 257 -4.96 14.08 -11.04
N SER A 258 -4.14 14.60 -11.95
CA SER A 258 -3.97 14.00 -13.27
C SER A 258 -2.58 14.24 -13.86
N LYS A 259 -2.20 13.36 -14.79
CA LYS A 259 -0.96 13.43 -15.57
C LYS A 259 -1.31 13.23 -17.04
N MET A 260 -0.90 14.13 -17.91
CA MET A 260 -1.17 14.07 -19.35
C MET A 260 0.14 14.23 -20.14
N PRO A 261 0.60 13.20 -20.86
CA PRO A 261 1.80 13.30 -21.68
C PRO A 261 1.57 14.20 -22.89
N LEU A 262 2.52 15.07 -23.19
CA LEU A 262 2.55 15.83 -24.44
C LEU A 262 3.21 14.95 -25.52
N LYS A 263 2.76 15.10 -26.76
CA LYS A 263 3.27 14.36 -27.92
C LYS A 263 4.27 15.20 -28.68
N VAL A 264 5.35 14.58 -29.16
CA VAL A 264 6.21 15.20 -30.15
C VAL A 264 5.44 15.27 -31.48
N VAL A 265 5.27 16.48 -32.01
CA VAL A 265 4.56 16.74 -33.28
C VAL A 265 5.48 17.25 -34.38
N GLY A 266 6.71 17.62 -34.04
CA GLY A 266 7.69 18.11 -35.00
C GLY A 266 9.09 18.23 -34.40
N ARG A 267 10.08 18.37 -35.28
CA ARG A 267 11.49 18.57 -34.92
C ARG A 267 12.16 19.46 -35.97
N GLU A 268 12.94 20.43 -35.51
CA GLU A 268 13.83 21.24 -36.34
C GLU A 268 15.23 21.28 -35.70
N GLY A 269 16.18 20.54 -36.27
CA GLY A 269 17.51 20.37 -35.66
C GLY A 269 17.41 19.74 -34.26
N ASN A 270 17.83 20.49 -33.23
CA ASN A 270 17.74 20.07 -31.82
C ASN A 270 16.44 20.52 -31.13
N ASN A 271 15.58 21.25 -31.83
CA ASN A 271 14.34 21.78 -31.27
C ASN A 271 13.20 20.79 -31.50
N TYR A 272 12.70 20.20 -30.41
CA TYR A 272 11.56 19.30 -30.42
C TYR A 272 10.30 20.06 -30.05
N VAL A 273 9.24 19.88 -30.86
CA VAL A 273 7.94 20.52 -30.65
C VAL A 273 7.01 19.53 -29.97
N PHE A 274 6.62 19.83 -28.74
CA PHE A 274 5.68 19.06 -27.94
C PHE A 274 4.31 19.74 -27.91
N GLU A 275 3.24 18.99 -28.12
CA GLU A 275 1.87 19.47 -28.02
C GLU A 275 0.99 18.58 -27.14
N GLY A 276 0.12 19.21 -26.37
CA GLY A 276 -0.92 18.58 -25.57
C GLY A 276 -2.22 19.35 -25.66
N THR A 277 -3.34 18.66 -25.41
CA THR A 277 -4.66 19.29 -25.30
C THR A 277 -5.24 18.98 -23.94
N MET A 278 -5.41 20.01 -23.12
CA MET A 278 -6.06 19.92 -21.82
C MET A 278 -7.55 20.20 -21.98
N GLU A 279 -8.38 19.34 -21.40
CA GLU A 279 -9.84 19.51 -21.34
C GLU A 279 -10.25 19.33 -19.87
N PRO A 280 -10.35 20.43 -19.09
CA PRO A 280 -10.79 20.34 -17.70
C PRO A 280 -12.20 19.76 -17.63
N ASP A 281 -12.39 18.76 -16.79
CA ASP A 281 -13.65 18.06 -16.55
C ASP A 281 -14.18 18.24 -15.12
N HIS A 282 -13.37 18.83 -14.24
CA HIS A 282 -13.72 19.14 -12.86
C HIS A 282 -13.53 20.64 -12.56
N SER A 283 -14.45 21.20 -11.77
CA SER A 283 -14.33 22.57 -11.25
C SER A 283 -13.59 22.58 -9.92
N GLY A 284 -12.80 23.62 -9.66
CA GLY A 284 -12.01 23.75 -8.44
C GLY A 284 -10.72 24.52 -8.65
N ILE A 285 -9.92 24.63 -7.59
CA ILE A 285 -8.58 25.21 -7.65
C ILE A 285 -7.60 24.08 -7.94
N PHE A 286 -7.00 24.12 -9.12
CA PHE A 286 -5.94 23.21 -9.54
C PHE A 286 -4.65 24.00 -9.72
N LYS A 287 -3.53 23.39 -9.34
CA LYS A 287 -2.21 23.89 -9.73
C LYS A 287 -1.69 22.98 -10.85
N SER A 288 -1.24 23.59 -11.93
CA SER A 288 -0.79 22.90 -13.14
C SER A 288 0.66 23.26 -13.41
N ALA A 289 1.48 22.26 -13.72
CA ALA A 289 2.86 22.46 -14.14
C ALA A 289 3.26 21.39 -15.16
N VAL A 290 4.17 21.73 -16.07
CA VAL A 290 4.75 20.75 -16.99
C VAL A 290 6.09 20.29 -16.44
N ARG A 291 6.30 18.98 -16.40
CA ARG A 291 7.60 18.39 -16.08
C ARG A 291 8.22 17.69 -17.28
N MET A 292 9.52 17.84 -17.39
CA MET A 292 10.40 17.11 -18.30
C MET A 292 11.05 15.94 -17.56
N TYR A 293 11.11 14.79 -18.22
CA TYR A 293 11.75 13.58 -17.72
C TYR A 293 12.47 12.85 -18.86
N PRO A 294 13.53 12.07 -18.58
CA PRO A 294 14.18 11.26 -19.60
C PRO A 294 13.24 10.17 -20.15
N LYS A 295 13.32 9.93 -21.45
CA LYS A 295 12.52 8.95 -22.18
C LYS A 295 13.44 8.04 -22.99
N ASN A 296 13.32 6.73 -22.78
CA ASN A 296 13.99 5.72 -23.58
C ASN A 296 13.17 4.43 -23.57
N ASP A 297 12.84 3.91 -24.73
CA ASP A 297 12.03 2.69 -24.89
C ASP A 297 12.73 1.43 -24.33
N LEU A 298 14.05 1.49 -24.13
CA LEU A 298 14.83 0.44 -23.49
C LEU A 298 14.74 0.48 -21.95
N LEU A 299 14.11 1.49 -21.35
CA LEU A 299 13.86 1.52 -19.90
C LEU A 299 12.44 1.04 -19.61
N PRO A 300 12.26 -0.06 -18.86
CA PRO A 300 10.93 -0.57 -18.51
C PRO A 300 10.12 0.41 -17.66
N HIS A 301 10.80 1.22 -16.85
CA HIS A 301 10.19 2.20 -15.96
C HIS A 301 10.93 3.53 -16.01
N ARG A 302 10.20 4.63 -15.84
CA ARG A 302 10.79 5.99 -15.78
C ARG A 302 11.73 6.16 -14.58
N GLN A 303 11.44 5.43 -13.50
CA GLN A 303 12.23 5.41 -12.27
C GLN A 303 13.61 4.79 -12.42
N ASP A 304 13.89 4.13 -13.56
CA ASP A 304 15.22 3.61 -13.84
C ASP A 304 16.25 4.74 -14.04
N PHE A 305 15.79 5.97 -14.31
CA PHE A 305 16.63 7.15 -14.45
C PHE A 305 15.90 8.41 -13.91
N CYS A 306 16.08 8.68 -12.62
CA CYS A 306 15.30 9.61 -11.81
C CYS A 306 15.60 11.11 -12.03
N TYR A 307 15.83 11.56 -13.26
CA TYR A 307 15.91 12.99 -13.56
C TYR A 307 14.51 13.58 -13.78
N VAL A 308 14.31 14.79 -13.26
CA VAL A 308 13.08 15.56 -13.47
C VAL A 308 13.42 17.05 -13.47
N LYS A 309 12.82 17.81 -14.39
CA LYS A 309 12.91 19.27 -14.42
C LYS A 309 11.49 19.82 -14.56
N TRP A 310 11.08 20.67 -13.63
CA TRP A 310 9.83 21.40 -13.75
C TRP A 310 10.07 22.59 -14.68
N LEU A 311 9.26 22.71 -15.72
CA LEU A 311 9.37 23.79 -16.67
C LEU A 311 8.57 24.97 -16.16
N GLU A 312 9.16 26.16 -16.27
CA GLU A 312 8.45 27.40 -15.94
C GLU A 312 7.25 27.57 -16.87
N LEU A 313 6.19 28.15 -16.32
CA LEU A 313 5.01 28.51 -17.07
C LEU A 313 5.30 29.83 -17.81
N PRO A 314 4.84 29.99 -19.05
CA PRO A 314 4.98 31.24 -19.77
C PRO A 314 4.05 32.29 -19.15
N PHE A 315 4.55 33.04 -18.18
CA PHE A 315 3.89 34.22 -17.62
C PHE A 315 4.88 35.36 -17.47
#